data_AF-A0A8S3YI12-F1
#
_entry.id   AF-A0A8S3YI12-F1
#
_cell.length_a   1.000
_cell.length_b   1.000
_cell.length_c   1.000
_cell.angle_alpha   90.00
_cell.angle_beta   90.00
_cell.angle_gamma   90.00
#
_symmetry.space_group_name_H-M   'P 1'
#
loop_
_entity.id
_entity.type
_entity.pdbx_description
1 polymer ?
#
loop_
_entity_poly.entity_id
_entity_poly.type
_entity_poly.pdbx_seq_one_letter_code
_entity_poly.pdbx_strand_id
1 'polypeptide(L)'
;MSTTTYFLLWNLLVTSLLTTVSRGETNVPVTGHWFDGFQAEACIPITKELRGWKAHLKFTEEVHSIDIWAANQNYNGEEHVGDSLCFSFVGHVTGNVVPKITIYIEGMDRGGGGGRSQGWGELEGLSLYGGGTANKDYKDALAKSILFYNAQRSGKLPANNPITWRGDSALNDCVPGGWYDAGDHVKFGLPMASAATMLLWSLYSFKDGYTEAKTLDAMYDMIRWPLDYFLKAWNPNTKRLVVQVGDGDADHSYWGRPEQMTMARPCQEVSTSSPGSDVAGETAAALALGAITFKDKGDTTYATQLLTAAESLYAFAKSSRFVALNKVKM
;
A
#
# COMPACT_ATOMS: atom_id res chain seq x y z
N MET A 1 -29.05 -52.23 26.23
CA MET A 1 -29.03 -51.80 24.81
C MET A 1 -29.34 -50.32 24.77
N SER A 2 -28.43 -49.55 24.18
CA SER A 2 -28.47 -48.10 23.99
C SER A 2 -29.65 -47.69 23.10
N THR A 3 -30.31 -46.56 23.38
CA THR A 3 -30.51 -45.53 22.35
C THR A 3 -30.93 -44.17 22.92
N THR A 4 -30.34 -43.16 22.31
CA THR A 4 -30.23 -41.73 22.65
C THR A 4 -31.46 -40.92 22.23
N THR A 5 -31.74 -39.88 23.01
CA THR A 5 -32.76 -38.84 22.82
C THR A 5 -32.33 -37.80 21.76
N TYR A 6 -33.23 -37.41 20.85
CA TYR A 6 -33.26 -36.06 20.23
C TYR A 6 -34.71 -35.64 20.00
N PHE A 7 -35.12 -34.53 20.63
CA PHE A 7 -36.40 -33.87 20.42
C PHE A 7 -36.30 -32.96 19.19
N LEU A 8 -37.11 -33.23 18.16
CA LEU A 8 -37.48 -32.25 17.15
C LEU A 8 -38.59 -31.37 17.73
N LEU A 9 -38.35 -30.06 17.81
CA LEU A 9 -39.42 -29.07 17.95
C LEU A 9 -39.34 -28.11 16.76
N TRP A 10 -40.35 -28.24 15.91
CA TRP A 10 -40.86 -27.20 15.01
C TRP A 10 -40.96 -25.87 15.74
N ASN A 11 -40.44 -24.80 15.12
CA ASN A 11 -40.94 -23.46 15.37
C ASN A 11 -41.47 -22.87 14.06
N LEU A 12 -42.77 -22.62 14.07
CA LEU A 12 -43.48 -21.76 13.12
C LEU A 12 -42.78 -20.41 13.05
N LEU A 13 -42.24 -20.06 11.88
CA LEU A 13 -41.97 -18.68 11.52
C LEU A 13 -43.30 -18.02 11.13
N VAL A 14 -43.95 -17.40 12.11
CA VAL A 14 -45.01 -16.43 11.86
C VAL A 14 -44.35 -15.16 11.32
N THR A 15 -44.67 -14.85 10.08
CA THR A 15 -44.47 -13.56 9.45
C THR A 15 -45.15 -12.46 10.26
N SER A 16 -44.35 -11.58 10.90
CA SER A 16 -44.78 -10.22 11.23
C SER A 16 -43.94 -9.25 10.43
N LEU A 17 -44.47 -8.87 9.26
CA LEU A 17 -44.01 -7.74 8.48
C LEU A 17 -44.38 -6.47 9.27
N LEU A 18 -43.43 -5.95 10.05
CA LEU A 18 -43.50 -4.60 10.63
C LEU A 18 -42.33 -3.81 10.05
N THR A 19 -42.52 -3.29 8.85
CA THR A 19 -41.69 -2.21 8.31
C THR A 19 -42.01 -0.93 9.09
N THR A 20 -41.44 -0.80 10.29
CA THR A 20 -41.26 0.51 10.90
C THR A 20 -40.02 1.10 10.27
N VAL A 21 -40.18 1.88 9.20
CA VAL A 21 -39.14 2.82 8.76
C VAL A 21 -38.90 3.72 9.97
N SER A 22 -37.73 3.60 10.58
CA SER A 22 -37.39 4.44 11.72
C SER A 22 -37.35 5.89 11.25
N ARG A 23 -37.88 6.83 12.05
CA ARG A 23 -37.88 8.26 11.72
C ARG A 23 -36.42 8.72 11.53
N GLY A 24 -35.97 8.88 10.29
CA GLY A 24 -34.60 9.30 9.96
C GLY A 24 -33.97 8.57 8.76
N GLU A 25 -34.54 7.47 8.30
CA GLU A 25 -34.01 6.69 7.17
C GLU A 25 -34.38 7.27 5.80
N THR A 26 -33.40 7.42 4.92
CA THR A 26 -33.53 7.85 3.52
C THR A 26 -33.30 6.64 2.60
N ASN A 27 -34.12 6.48 1.57
CA ASN A 27 -33.90 5.43 0.58
C ASN A 27 -32.72 5.78 -0.33
N VAL A 28 -31.86 4.80 -0.60
CA VAL A 28 -30.69 4.94 -1.47
C VAL A 28 -30.93 4.10 -2.72
N PRO A 29 -31.00 4.73 -3.91
CA PRO A 29 -31.21 3.98 -5.14
C PRO A 29 -29.94 3.23 -5.56
N VAL A 30 -30.10 1.97 -5.97
CA VAL A 30 -29.08 1.22 -6.71
C VAL A 30 -29.01 1.78 -8.13
N THR A 31 -27.85 2.28 -8.53
CA THR A 31 -27.59 2.91 -9.83
C THR A 31 -27.08 1.93 -10.87
N GLY A 32 -26.55 0.77 -10.45
CA GLY A 32 -26.16 -0.35 -11.32
C GLY A 32 -26.01 -1.65 -10.54
N HIS A 33 -26.13 -2.80 -11.21
CA HIS A 33 -25.86 -4.12 -10.60
C HIS A 33 -25.34 -5.12 -11.63
N TRP A 34 -24.61 -6.12 -11.14
CA TRP A 34 -24.07 -7.24 -11.91
C TRP A 34 -23.99 -8.49 -11.01
N PHE A 35 -23.54 -9.61 -11.58
CA PHE A 35 -23.35 -10.83 -10.80
C PHE A 35 -22.29 -10.60 -9.71
N ASP A 36 -22.63 -10.88 -8.46
CA ASP A 36 -21.81 -10.66 -7.25
C ASP A 36 -21.57 -9.19 -6.85
N GLY A 37 -22.28 -8.20 -7.43
CA GLY A 37 -22.10 -6.81 -7.01
C GLY A 37 -23.17 -5.82 -7.44
N PHE A 38 -23.20 -4.67 -6.76
CA PHE A 38 -24.05 -3.53 -7.10
C PHE A 38 -23.38 -2.20 -6.77
N GLN A 39 -23.85 -1.13 -7.40
CA GLN A 39 -23.41 0.24 -7.19
C GLN A 39 -24.60 1.11 -6.77
N ALA A 40 -24.36 2.01 -5.82
CA ALA A 40 -25.36 2.95 -5.33
C ALA A 40 -24.74 4.30 -4.93
N GLU A 41 -25.57 5.32 -4.83
CA GLU A 41 -25.19 6.66 -4.38
C GLU A 41 -26.18 7.16 -3.34
N ALA A 42 -25.69 7.48 -2.15
CA ALA A 42 -26.47 8.03 -1.05
C ALA A 42 -26.19 9.52 -0.92
N CYS A 43 -27.23 10.36 -0.98
CA CYS A 43 -27.15 11.80 -0.71
C CYS A 43 -28.11 12.16 0.42
N ILE A 44 -27.59 12.69 1.53
CA ILE A 44 -28.36 13.03 2.71
C ILE A 44 -28.29 14.54 2.95
N PRO A 45 -29.43 15.24 3.01
CA PRO A 45 -29.45 16.65 3.38
C PRO A 45 -29.09 16.83 4.87
N ILE A 46 -28.12 17.69 5.15
CA ILE A 46 -27.68 18.01 6.51
C ILE A 46 -28.67 18.99 7.14
N THR A 47 -29.36 18.52 8.18
CA THR A 47 -30.43 19.28 8.87
C THR A 47 -30.01 19.78 10.26
N LYS A 48 -28.82 19.41 10.72
CA LYS A 48 -28.17 19.89 11.95
C LYS A 48 -26.66 19.97 11.70
N GLU A 49 -25.98 20.89 12.38
CA GLU A 49 -24.52 20.96 12.40
C GLU A 49 -23.94 19.65 12.95
N LEU A 50 -22.97 19.07 12.26
CA LEU A 50 -22.30 17.84 12.68
C LEU A 50 -20.81 18.08 12.89
N ARG A 51 -20.26 17.47 13.94
CA ARG A 51 -18.81 17.42 14.23
C ARG A 51 -18.44 15.99 14.58
N GLY A 52 -17.90 15.28 13.59
CA GLY A 52 -17.81 13.83 13.59
C GLY A 52 -19.20 13.23 13.39
N TRP A 53 -19.37 12.44 12.34
CA TRP A 53 -20.65 11.82 12.02
C TRP A 53 -20.46 10.36 11.67
N LYS A 54 -21.56 9.61 11.78
CA LYS A 54 -21.59 8.19 11.47
C LYS A 54 -22.86 7.86 10.71
N ALA A 55 -22.67 7.44 9.47
CA ALA A 55 -23.74 6.95 8.62
C ALA A 55 -23.92 5.44 8.79
N HIS A 56 -25.17 5.00 8.72
CA HIS A 56 -25.58 3.61 8.81
C HIS A 56 -26.33 3.22 7.54
N LEU A 57 -25.76 2.29 6.78
CA LEU A 57 -26.43 1.66 5.65
C LEU A 57 -27.12 0.37 6.10
N LYS A 58 -28.37 0.17 5.66
CA LYS A 58 -29.10 -1.07 5.83
C LYS A 58 -29.50 -1.62 4.47
N PHE A 59 -29.34 -2.93 4.33
CA PHE A 59 -29.62 -3.68 3.11
C PHE A 59 -30.70 -4.72 3.42
N THR A 60 -31.57 -5.02 2.45
CA THR A 60 -32.54 -6.12 2.58
C THR A 60 -31.92 -7.51 2.38
N GLU A 61 -30.67 -7.57 1.94
CA GLU A 61 -29.93 -8.78 1.56
C GLU A 61 -28.52 -8.71 2.15
N GLU A 62 -27.88 -9.87 2.28
CA GLU A 62 -26.53 -9.97 2.82
C GLU A 62 -25.50 -9.34 1.87
N VAL A 63 -24.71 -8.41 2.42
CA VAL A 63 -23.63 -7.72 1.71
C VAL A 63 -22.32 -8.04 2.42
N HIS A 64 -21.38 -8.65 1.69
CA HIS A 64 -20.12 -9.16 2.24
C HIS A 64 -19.12 -8.04 2.52
N SER A 65 -19.10 -7.02 1.66
CA SER A 65 -18.23 -5.85 1.80
C SER A 65 -18.76 -4.67 1.00
N ILE A 66 -18.31 -3.46 1.37
CA ILE A 66 -18.67 -2.20 0.72
C ILE A 66 -17.39 -1.38 0.49
N ASP A 67 -17.20 -0.92 -0.73
CA ASP A 67 -16.14 0.03 -1.10
C ASP A 67 -16.75 1.41 -1.38
N ILE A 68 -16.25 2.47 -0.74
CA ILE A 68 -16.77 3.84 -0.87
C ILE A 68 -15.72 4.73 -1.56
N TRP A 69 -16.10 5.46 -2.60
CA TRP A 69 -15.11 6.08 -3.52
C TRP A 69 -15.25 7.60 -3.70
N ALA A 70 -16.27 8.23 -3.12
CA ALA A 70 -16.42 9.68 -3.19
C ALA A 70 -17.17 10.19 -1.97
N ALA A 71 -16.66 11.24 -1.31
CA ALA A 71 -17.47 12.18 -0.56
C ALA A 71 -17.33 13.52 -1.30
N ASN A 72 -18.44 14.23 -1.54
CA ASN A 72 -18.41 15.51 -2.28
C ASN A 72 -17.75 16.67 -1.50
N GLN A 73 -17.08 16.37 -0.39
CA GLN A 73 -16.41 17.34 0.47
C GLN A 73 -15.04 16.81 0.93
N ASN A 74 -14.07 17.72 1.11
CA ASN A 74 -12.80 17.41 1.76
C ASN A 74 -13.10 16.93 3.19
N TYR A 75 -12.73 15.69 3.52
CA TYR A 75 -13.03 15.11 4.83
C TYR A 75 -12.30 15.89 5.95
N ASN A 76 -13.02 16.81 6.59
CA ASN A 76 -12.63 17.50 7.83
C ASN A 76 -13.51 17.04 9.02
N GLY A 77 -14.53 16.21 8.78
CA GLY A 77 -15.46 15.70 9.77
C GLY A 77 -16.54 16.70 10.20
N GLU A 78 -16.64 17.87 9.58
CA GLU A 78 -17.63 18.91 9.91
C GLU A 78 -18.62 19.07 8.75
N GLU A 79 -19.91 19.12 9.06
CA GLU A 79 -20.97 19.31 8.06
C GLU A 79 -21.96 20.39 8.53
N HIS A 80 -22.38 21.28 7.63
CA HIS A 80 -23.20 22.43 7.96
C HIS A 80 -24.65 22.28 7.51
N VAL A 81 -25.58 22.91 8.23
CA VAL A 81 -27.00 22.90 7.86
C VAL A 81 -27.19 23.51 6.47
N GLY A 82 -27.87 22.76 5.59
CA GLY A 82 -28.10 23.16 4.19
C GLY A 82 -27.19 22.44 3.19
N ASP A 83 -26.12 21.80 3.66
CA ASP A 83 -25.28 20.96 2.81
C ASP A 83 -25.96 19.63 2.48
N SER A 84 -25.40 18.91 1.50
CA SER A 84 -25.76 17.52 1.21
C SER A 84 -24.50 16.66 1.29
N LEU A 85 -24.52 15.69 2.19
CA LEU A 85 -23.46 14.69 2.30
C LEU A 85 -23.78 13.55 1.34
N CYS A 86 -23.03 13.49 0.25
CA CYS A 86 -23.18 12.49 -0.80
C CYS A 86 -22.00 11.53 -0.80
N PHE A 87 -22.27 10.24 -0.94
CA PHE A 87 -21.24 9.25 -1.20
C PHE A 87 -21.69 8.11 -2.12
N SER A 88 -20.78 7.73 -3.00
CA SER A 88 -20.95 6.60 -3.93
C SER A 88 -20.23 5.37 -3.40
N PHE A 89 -20.85 4.21 -3.54
CA PHE A 89 -20.29 2.96 -3.07
C PHE A 89 -20.66 1.77 -3.96
N VAL A 90 -19.81 0.74 -3.88
CA VAL A 90 -20.02 -0.58 -4.48
C VAL A 90 -20.19 -1.58 -3.35
N GLY A 91 -21.27 -2.36 -3.37
CA GLY A 91 -21.49 -3.46 -2.45
C GLY A 91 -21.25 -4.80 -3.16
N HIS A 92 -20.57 -5.72 -2.47
CA HIS A 92 -20.30 -7.07 -2.96
C HIS A 92 -21.29 -8.05 -2.32
N VAL A 93 -21.95 -8.85 -3.15
CA VAL A 93 -23.01 -9.81 -2.77
C VAL A 93 -22.72 -11.16 -3.40
N THR A 94 -23.55 -12.18 -3.13
CA THR A 94 -23.50 -13.45 -3.87
C THR A 94 -24.69 -13.57 -4.80
N GLY A 95 -24.42 -13.86 -6.06
CA GLY A 95 -25.41 -13.99 -7.11
C GLY A 95 -25.85 -12.65 -7.70
N ASN A 96 -26.91 -12.71 -8.51
CA ASN A 96 -27.47 -11.54 -9.18
C ASN A 96 -28.63 -10.96 -8.36
N VAL A 97 -28.31 -10.06 -7.42
CA VAL A 97 -29.26 -9.51 -6.44
C VAL A 97 -29.21 -7.98 -6.47
N VAL A 98 -30.37 -7.34 -6.31
CA VAL A 98 -30.50 -5.88 -6.24
C VAL A 98 -31.10 -5.50 -4.90
N PRO A 99 -30.27 -5.09 -3.92
CA PRO A 99 -30.77 -4.83 -2.59
C PRO A 99 -31.54 -3.53 -2.48
N LYS A 100 -32.53 -3.49 -1.59
CA LYS A 100 -33.09 -2.22 -1.11
C LYS A 100 -32.16 -1.66 -0.05
N ILE A 101 -31.80 -0.40 -0.22
CA ILE A 101 -30.84 0.27 0.63
C ILE A 101 -31.52 1.44 1.34
N THR A 102 -31.32 1.52 2.65
CA THR A 102 -31.69 2.71 3.43
C THR A 102 -30.48 3.23 4.19
N ILE A 103 -30.48 4.53 4.46
CA ILE A 103 -29.39 5.20 5.17
C ILE A 103 -29.92 6.17 6.21
N TYR A 104 -29.24 6.26 7.36
CA TYR A 104 -29.43 7.35 8.31
C TYR A 104 -28.09 7.78 8.93
N ILE A 105 -28.03 9.00 9.49
CA ILE A 105 -26.86 9.52 10.21
C ILE A 105 -27.22 9.65 11.69
N GLU A 106 -26.35 9.18 12.58
CA GLU A 106 -26.54 9.33 14.03
C GLU A 106 -26.68 10.81 14.42
N GLY A 107 -27.67 11.12 15.27
CA GLY A 107 -27.94 12.48 15.73
C GLY A 107 -28.71 13.36 14.73
N MET A 108 -28.93 12.88 13.50
CA MET A 108 -29.70 13.57 12.46
C MET A 108 -31.20 13.29 12.58
N ASP A 109 -31.84 13.82 13.63
CA ASP A 109 -33.30 13.75 13.77
C ASP A 109 -33.98 14.97 13.14
N ARG A 110 -35.01 14.74 12.31
CA ARG A 110 -35.94 15.80 11.92
C ARG A 110 -36.80 16.19 13.12
N GLY A 111 -36.38 17.27 13.79
CA GLY A 111 -37.10 18.12 14.76
C GLY A 111 -38.29 17.54 15.53
N GLY A 112 -38.14 17.44 16.85
CA GLY A 112 -39.29 17.45 17.77
C GLY A 112 -39.01 16.87 19.15
N GLY A 113 -38.81 17.74 20.14
CA GLY A 113 -39.16 17.50 21.54
C GLY A 113 -38.17 16.67 22.39
N GLY A 114 -37.65 17.30 23.44
CA GLY A 114 -36.76 16.67 24.40
C GLY A 114 -37.40 15.52 25.19
N GLY A 115 -36.58 14.52 25.48
CA GLY A 115 -36.89 13.43 26.40
C GLY A 115 -35.60 12.69 26.75
N ARG A 116 -35.14 12.82 28.00
CA ARG A 116 -34.14 11.92 28.59
C ARG A 116 -34.74 10.51 28.65
N SER A 117 -34.03 9.51 28.15
CA SER A 117 -34.28 8.11 28.49
C SER A 117 -33.05 7.50 29.14
N GLN A 118 -33.26 6.98 30.35
CA GLN A 118 -32.34 6.13 31.09
C GLN A 118 -32.19 4.77 30.40
N GLY A 119 -31.05 4.12 30.63
CA GLY A 119 -30.58 2.96 29.88
C GLY A 119 -31.29 1.64 30.17
N TRP A 120 -31.07 0.70 29.25
CA TRP A 120 -31.25 -0.75 29.42
C TRP A 120 -30.32 -1.49 28.45
N GLY A 121 -29.65 -2.52 28.97
CA GLY A 121 -29.25 -3.71 28.20
C GLY A 121 -28.04 -3.56 27.29
N GLU A 122 -26.85 -3.72 27.88
CA GLU A 122 -25.61 -4.04 27.18
C GLU A 122 -25.80 -5.40 26.46
N LEU A 123 -26.03 -5.33 25.14
CA LEU A 123 -25.79 -6.43 24.22
C LEU A 123 -24.34 -6.30 23.77
N GLU A 124 -23.48 -7.13 24.34
CA GLU A 124 -22.13 -7.33 23.83
C GLU A 124 -22.20 -7.73 22.36
N GLY A 125 -21.37 -7.09 21.53
CA GLY A 125 -21.10 -7.53 20.17
C GLY A 125 -21.82 -6.76 19.06
N LEU A 126 -21.65 -5.44 19.00
CA LEU A 126 -21.48 -4.67 17.74
C LEU A 126 -21.25 -3.19 18.08
N SER A 127 -20.02 -2.88 18.48
CA SER A 127 -19.51 -1.52 18.52
C SER A 127 -19.26 -1.03 17.09
N LEU A 128 -20.29 -0.45 16.47
CA LEU A 128 -20.08 0.41 15.33
C LEU A 128 -19.57 1.77 15.88
N TYR A 129 -18.27 2.03 15.79
CA TYR A 129 -17.75 3.40 15.59
C TYR A 129 -17.63 3.53 14.06
N GLY A 130 -18.31 4.47 13.40
CA GLY A 130 -17.63 5.71 13.02
C GLY A 130 -16.40 5.41 12.17
N GLY A 131 -16.57 4.97 10.91
CA GLY A 131 -15.54 5.04 9.88
C GLY A 131 -14.16 4.46 10.22
N GLY A 132 -14.09 3.26 10.78
CA GLY A 132 -12.87 2.47 10.81
C GLY A 132 -13.11 1.18 10.04
N THR A 133 -12.44 1.00 8.90
CA THR A 133 -12.34 -0.30 8.22
C THR A 133 -12.05 -1.41 9.23
N ALA A 134 -12.59 -2.63 9.03
CA ALA A 134 -12.18 -3.83 9.75
C ALA A 134 -10.69 -3.72 10.09
N ASN A 135 -10.31 -3.78 11.38
CA ASN A 135 -8.95 -3.50 11.87
C ASN A 135 -7.92 -3.90 10.81
N LYS A 136 -7.44 -2.92 10.02
CA LYS A 136 -6.55 -3.27 8.91
C LYS A 136 -5.31 -3.83 9.57
N ASP A 137 -4.94 -5.04 9.18
CA ASP A 137 -3.73 -5.63 9.70
C ASP A 137 -2.52 -4.96 9.04
N TYR A 138 -2.15 -3.80 9.59
CA TYR A 138 -1.01 -3.03 9.10
C TYR A 138 0.32 -3.78 9.31
N LYS A 139 0.36 -4.75 10.23
CA LYS A 139 1.55 -5.62 10.42
C LYS A 139 1.67 -6.57 9.23
N ASP A 140 0.57 -7.21 8.84
CA ASP A 140 0.51 -8.07 7.65
C ASP A 140 0.76 -7.27 6.36
N ALA A 141 0.17 -6.08 6.23
CA ALA A 141 0.43 -5.20 5.09
C ALA A 141 1.92 -4.80 4.99
N LEU A 142 2.56 -4.45 6.10
CA LEU A 142 3.98 -4.12 6.15
C LEU A 142 4.85 -5.34 5.79
N ALA A 143 4.52 -6.52 6.31
CA ALA A 143 5.24 -7.75 6.00
C ALA A 143 5.17 -8.07 4.50
N LYS A 144 3.98 -7.96 3.89
CA LYS A 144 3.79 -8.15 2.45
C LYS A 144 4.49 -7.09 1.62
N SER A 145 4.52 -5.84 2.09
CA SER A 145 5.29 -4.77 1.42
C SER A 145 6.79 -5.07 1.36
N ILE A 146 7.37 -5.70 2.39
CA ILE A 146 8.77 -6.13 2.36
C ILE A 146 8.97 -7.29 1.38
N LEU A 147 8.02 -8.25 1.35
CA LEU A 147 8.05 -9.36 0.40
C LEU A 147 7.95 -8.88 -1.06
N PHE A 148 7.23 -7.80 -1.34
CA PHE A 148 7.19 -7.18 -2.66
C PHE A 148 8.60 -6.81 -3.16
N TYR A 149 9.41 -6.11 -2.34
CA TYR A 149 10.78 -5.78 -2.74
C TYR A 149 11.70 -7.01 -2.87
N ASN A 150 11.46 -8.06 -2.06
CA ASN A 150 12.16 -9.34 -2.26
C ASN A 150 11.79 -9.97 -3.61
N ALA A 151 10.53 -9.83 -4.04
CA ALA A 151 10.06 -10.31 -5.32
C ALA A 151 10.59 -9.49 -6.51
N GLN A 152 11.16 -8.31 -6.28
CA GLN A 152 11.82 -7.49 -7.31
C GLN A 152 13.34 -7.75 -7.44
N ARG A 153 13.95 -8.57 -6.58
CA ARG A 153 15.41 -8.83 -6.60
C ARG A 153 15.87 -9.35 -7.96
N SER A 154 16.94 -8.77 -8.52
CA SER A 154 17.66 -9.23 -9.70
C SER A 154 19.01 -9.83 -9.29
N GLY A 155 19.62 -10.69 -10.12
CA GLY A 155 20.91 -11.33 -9.84
C GLY A 155 20.75 -12.72 -9.22
N LYS A 156 21.84 -13.19 -8.58
CA LYS A 156 21.85 -14.46 -7.87
C LYS A 156 21.15 -14.31 -6.52
N LEU A 157 20.02 -14.97 -6.34
CA LEU A 157 19.22 -14.88 -5.14
C LEU A 157 19.88 -15.62 -3.97
N PRO A 158 19.68 -15.17 -2.72
CA PRO A 158 20.24 -15.86 -1.57
C PRO A 158 19.49 -17.17 -1.31
N ALA A 159 20.15 -18.16 -0.70
CA ALA A 159 19.55 -19.48 -0.45
C ALA A 159 18.30 -19.43 0.45
N ASN A 160 18.19 -18.39 1.29
CA ASN A 160 17.06 -18.12 2.16
C ASN A 160 16.03 -17.14 1.54
N ASN A 161 15.99 -17.00 0.21
CA ASN A 161 15.03 -16.12 -0.45
C ASN A 161 13.57 -16.52 -0.10
N PRO A 162 12.74 -15.59 0.42
CA PRO A 162 11.38 -15.93 0.85
C PRO A 162 10.38 -16.10 -0.31
N ILE A 163 10.75 -15.72 -1.54
CA ILE A 163 9.87 -15.76 -2.71
C ILE A 163 10.14 -17.01 -3.54
N THR A 164 9.37 -18.07 -3.29
CA THR A 164 9.62 -19.42 -3.83
C THR A 164 9.49 -19.55 -5.34
N TRP A 165 8.81 -18.61 -6.00
CA TRP A 165 8.61 -18.61 -7.45
C TRP A 165 9.62 -17.73 -8.22
N ARG A 166 10.52 -17.03 -7.52
CA ARG A 166 11.62 -16.26 -8.11
C ARG A 166 12.91 -17.09 -8.12
N GLY A 167 13.66 -17.03 -9.21
CA GLY A 167 14.96 -17.67 -9.38
C GLY A 167 16.07 -16.68 -9.73
N ASP A 168 17.28 -17.21 -9.89
CA ASP A 168 18.43 -16.45 -10.36
C ASP A 168 18.17 -15.87 -11.75
N SER A 169 18.42 -14.56 -11.92
CA SER A 169 18.18 -13.86 -13.17
C SER A 169 19.24 -12.80 -13.45
N ALA A 170 19.38 -12.39 -14.72
CA ALA A 170 20.28 -11.30 -15.13
C ALA A 170 21.73 -11.42 -14.59
N LEU A 171 22.25 -12.65 -14.52
CA LEU A 171 23.56 -12.96 -13.92
C LEU A 171 24.75 -12.34 -14.68
N ASN A 172 24.53 -11.99 -15.96
CA ASN A 172 25.54 -11.43 -16.84
C ASN A 172 25.43 -9.89 -16.96
N ASP A 173 24.57 -9.24 -16.16
CA ASP A 173 24.55 -7.78 -16.05
C ASP A 173 25.94 -7.27 -15.66
N CYS A 174 26.35 -6.09 -16.14
CA CYS A 174 27.63 -5.48 -15.72
C CYS A 174 27.72 -5.26 -14.20
N VAL A 175 26.55 -5.12 -13.54
CA VAL A 175 26.42 -5.08 -12.09
C VAL A 175 25.24 -5.99 -11.70
N PRO A 176 25.47 -7.26 -11.36
CA PRO A 176 24.41 -8.14 -10.88
C PRO A 176 23.87 -7.73 -9.50
N GLY A 177 22.59 -7.98 -9.23
CA GLY A 177 21.93 -7.52 -8.01
C GLY A 177 20.89 -6.42 -8.28
N GLY A 178 20.44 -5.76 -7.21
CA GLY A 178 19.49 -4.65 -7.28
C GLY A 178 18.05 -5.11 -7.49
N TRP A 179 17.17 -4.17 -7.81
CA TRP A 179 15.76 -4.43 -8.08
C TRP A 179 15.38 -4.18 -9.53
N TYR A 180 14.48 -4.99 -10.08
CA TYR A 180 13.71 -4.59 -11.24
C TYR A 180 12.75 -3.46 -10.86
N ASP A 181 12.57 -2.50 -11.77
CA ASP A 181 11.91 -1.23 -11.46
C ASP A 181 10.40 -1.40 -11.20
N ALA A 182 9.71 -2.09 -12.12
CA ALA A 182 8.27 -2.26 -12.04
C ALA A 182 7.84 -3.68 -12.47
N GLY A 183 6.96 -3.78 -13.48
CA GLY A 183 6.60 -5.04 -14.13
C GLY A 183 7.54 -5.45 -15.25
N ASP A 184 8.53 -4.61 -15.55
CA ASP A 184 9.61 -4.86 -16.51
C ASP A 184 10.85 -5.41 -15.79
N HIS A 185 11.97 -5.54 -16.52
CA HIS A 185 13.23 -6.04 -15.98
C HIS A 185 14.39 -5.05 -16.14
N VAL A 186 14.13 -3.80 -16.52
CA VAL A 186 15.15 -2.76 -16.49
C VAL A 186 15.45 -2.39 -15.04
N LYS A 187 16.73 -2.12 -14.78
CA LYS A 187 17.19 -1.57 -13.49
C LYS A 187 17.44 -0.09 -13.67
N PHE A 188 16.44 0.73 -13.39
CA PHE A 188 16.56 2.18 -13.40
C PHE A 188 17.13 2.69 -12.07
N GLY A 189 18.32 3.28 -12.10
CA GLY A 189 19.05 3.62 -10.88
C GLY A 189 18.39 4.72 -10.04
N LEU A 190 17.79 5.73 -10.69
CA LEU A 190 17.14 6.85 -9.98
C LEU A 190 15.92 6.40 -9.15
N PRO A 191 14.89 5.73 -9.72
CA PRO A 191 13.75 5.26 -8.93
C PRO A 191 14.16 4.20 -7.91
N MET A 192 15.12 3.31 -8.22
CA MET A 192 15.65 2.35 -7.24
C MET A 192 16.29 3.05 -6.04
N ALA A 193 17.12 4.07 -6.28
CA ALA A 193 17.75 4.86 -5.22
C ALA A 193 16.71 5.61 -4.39
N SER A 194 15.72 6.25 -5.04
CA SER A 194 14.63 6.96 -4.35
C SER A 194 13.79 6.02 -3.48
N ALA A 195 13.43 4.84 -3.99
CA ALA A 195 12.72 3.82 -3.21
C ALA A 195 13.55 3.38 -1.99
N ALA A 196 14.85 3.13 -2.16
CA ALA A 196 15.74 2.78 -1.07
C ALA A 196 15.82 3.90 -0.02
N THR A 197 15.98 5.16 -0.42
CA THR A 197 16.00 6.32 0.49
C THR A 197 14.71 6.41 1.31
N MET A 198 13.54 6.30 0.66
CA MET A 198 12.25 6.37 1.35
C MET A 198 12.04 5.23 2.34
N LEU A 199 12.41 4.01 1.95
CA LEU A 199 12.35 2.83 2.82
C LEU A 199 13.29 2.96 4.03
N LEU A 200 14.51 3.46 3.82
CA LEU A 200 15.46 3.73 4.88
C LEU A 200 14.99 4.84 5.81
N TRP A 201 14.33 5.88 5.28
CA TRP A 201 13.75 6.94 6.09
C TRP A 201 12.57 6.44 6.94
N SER A 202 11.75 5.56 6.37
CA SER A 202 10.71 4.86 7.13
C SER A 202 11.31 4.03 8.27
N LEU A 203 12.34 3.22 7.98
CA LEU A 203 13.03 2.42 8.99
C LEU A 203 13.67 3.29 10.08
N TYR A 204 14.32 4.38 9.70
CA TYR A 204 14.93 5.33 10.64
C TYR A 204 13.88 5.99 11.54
N SER A 205 12.77 6.44 10.98
CA SER A 205 11.74 7.21 11.70
C SER A 205 10.81 6.34 12.54
N PHE A 206 10.55 5.10 12.09
CA PHE A 206 9.50 4.24 12.64
C PHE A 206 10.01 2.84 13.00
N LYS A 207 11.27 2.72 13.42
CA LYS A 207 11.92 1.44 13.81
C LYS A 207 11.08 0.61 14.79
N ASP A 208 10.42 1.26 15.74
CA ASP A 208 9.55 0.59 16.73
C ASP A 208 8.35 -0.09 16.07
N GLY A 209 7.81 0.48 15.00
CA GLY A 209 6.73 -0.14 14.21
C GLY A 209 7.17 -1.42 13.53
N TYR A 210 8.36 -1.44 12.93
CA TYR A 210 8.96 -2.65 12.36
C TYR A 210 9.26 -3.71 13.44
N THR A 211 9.63 -3.27 14.65
CA THR A 211 9.90 -4.15 15.79
C THR A 211 8.61 -4.82 16.29
N GLU A 212 7.56 -4.02 16.51
CA GLU A 212 6.24 -4.47 16.95
C GLU A 212 5.53 -5.35 15.90
N ALA A 213 5.79 -5.08 14.61
CA ALA A 213 5.33 -5.92 13.49
C ALA A 213 6.17 -7.19 13.31
N LYS A 214 7.28 -7.36 14.05
CA LYS A 214 8.24 -8.47 13.90
C LYS A 214 8.83 -8.59 12.49
N THR A 215 9.01 -7.46 11.81
CA THR A 215 9.55 -7.38 10.45
C THR A 215 10.90 -6.67 10.38
N LEU A 216 11.46 -6.21 11.51
CA LEU A 216 12.69 -5.43 11.55
C LEU A 216 13.88 -6.12 10.85
N ASP A 217 14.13 -7.40 11.12
CA ASP A 217 15.23 -8.12 10.48
C ASP A 217 14.98 -8.35 8.98
N ALA A 218 13.72 -8.63 8.59
CA ALA A 218 13.33 -8.76 7.19
C ALA A 218 13.49 -7.43 6.44
N MET A 219 13.21 -6.30 7.10
CA MET A 219 13.44 -4.96 6.56
C MET A 219 14.93 -4.70 6.33
N TYR A 220 15.80 -5.03 7.29
CA TYR A 220 17.26 -4.91 7.12
C TYR A 220 17.82 -5.80 6.01
N ASP A 221 17.34 -7.04 5.89
CA ASP A 221 17.75 -7.95 4.81
C ASP A 221 17.32 -7.41 3.44
N MET A 222 16.06 -6.97 3.34
CA MET A 222 15.51 -6.41 2.10
C MET A 222 16.26 -5.16 1.66
N ILE A 223 16.50 -4.20 2.58
CA ILE A 223 17.09 -2.91 2.24
C ILE A 223 18.60 -2.96 2.01
N ARG A 224 19.30 -3.98 2.53
CA ARG A 224 20.71 -4.24 2.18
C ARG A 224 20.88 -4.51 0.69
N TRP A 225 19.88 -5.14 0.05
CA TRP A 225 19.97 -5.57 -1.35
C TRP A 225 20.27 -4.45 -2.36
N PRO A 226 19.50 -3.34 -2.42
CA PRO A 226 19.82 -2.22 -3.29
C PRO A 226 21.09 -1.49 -2.86
N LEU A 227 21.42 -1.45 -1.56
CA LEU A 227 22.64 -0.79 -1.07
C LEU A 227 23.91 -1.52 -1.54
N ASP A 228 23.92 -2.85 -1.47
CA ASP A 228 25.00 -3.67 -2.03
C ASP A 228 25.13 -3.50 -3.55
N TYR A 229 24.01 -3.29 -4.24
CA TYR A 229 24.02 -2.96 -5.67
C TYR A 229 24.65 -1.60 -5.93
N PHE A 230 24.28 -0.56 -5.18
CA PHE A 230 24.86 0.78 -5.32
C PHE A 230 26.36 0.82 -5.02
N LEU A 231 26.82 0.08 -4.01
CA LEU A 231 28.25 -0.09 -3.72
C LEU A 231 29.02 -0.70 -4.90
N LYS A 232 28.42 -1.65 -5.63
CA LYS A 232 29.02 -2.25 -6.83
C LYS A 232 28.92 -1.34 -8.06
N ALA A 233 27.85 -0.56 -8.17
CA ALA A 233 27.59 0.33 -9.29
C ALA A 233 28.49 1.57 -9.29
N TRP A 234 28.99 2.00 -8.13
CA TRP A 234 29.87 3.16 -8.00
C TRP A 234 31.36 2.77 -7.95
N ASN A 235 32.14 3.29 -8.90
CA ASN A 235 33.60 3.21 -8.87
C ASN A 235 34.22 4.59 -8.62
N PRO A 236 34.73 4.88 -7.40
CA PRO A 236 35.29 6.19 -7.07
C PRO A 236 36.62 6.48 -7.77
N ASN A 237 37.40 5.46 -8.16
CA ASN A 237 38.69 5.64 -8.83
C ASN A 237 38.51 6.14 -10.26
N THR A 238 37.52 5.60 -10.98
CA THR A 238 37.21 6.01 -12.35
C THR A 238 36.13 7.10 -12.42
N LYS A 239 35.50 7.42 -11.27
CA LYS A 239 34.35 8.34 -11.15
C LYS A 239 33.22 7.96 -12.09
N ARG A 240 32.86 6.66 -12.10
CA ARG A 240 31.81 6.10 -12.93
C ARG A 240 30.74 5.46 -12.06
N LEU A 241 29.49 5.83 -12.30
CA LEU A 241 28.31 5.23 -11.68
C LEU A 241 27.49 4.56 -12.78
N VAL A 242 27.21 3.27 -12.65
CA VAL A 242 26.21 2.58 -13.47
C VAL A 242 24.82 3.04 -13.00
N VAL A 243 24.06 3.64 -13.91
CA VAL A 243 22.74 4.25 -13.61
C VAL A 243 21.58 3.51 -14.25
N GLN A 244 21.86 2.63 -15.21
CA GLN A 244 20.86 1.77 -15.83
C GLN A 244 21.47 0.46 -16.29
N VAL A 245 20.74 -0.64 -16.13
CA VAL A 245 21.04 -1.93 -16.77
C VAL A 245 19.80 -2.45 -17.47
N GLY A 246 19.91 -2.68 -18.77
CA GLY A 246 18.78 -2.97 -19.66
C GLY A 246 18.48 -1.81 -20.60
N ASP A 247 17.88 -2.14 -21.73
CA ASP A 247 17.35 -1.20 -22.71
C ASP A 247 15.82 -1.27 -22.65
N GLY A 248 15.14 -0.12 -22.48
CA GLY A 248 13.69 -0.07 -22.27
C GLY A 248 12.91 -0.71 -23.40
N ASP A 249 13.19 -0.30 -24.64
CA ASP A 249 12.50 -0.82 -25.83
C ASP A 249 12.63 -2.34 -25.96
N ALA A 250 13.85 -2.87 -25.84
CA ALA A 250 14.10 -4.30 -25.96
C ALA A 250 13.49 -5.12 -24.81
N ASP A 251 13.54 -4.59 -23.59
CA ASP A 251 12.98 -5.23 -22.40
C ASP A 251 11.45 -5.27 -22.46
N HIS A 252 10.81 -4.13 -22.79
CA HIS A 252 9.36 -3.99 -22.86
C HIS A 252 8.72 -4.71 -24.06
N SER A 253 9.53 -5.05 -25.07
CA SER A 253 9.12 -5.92 -26.18
C SER A 253 9.07 -7.40 -25.80
N TYR A 254 9.51 -7.78 -24.59
CA TYR A 254 9.51 -9.15 -24.09
C TYR A 254 8.56 -9.30 -22.89
N TRP A 255 7.54 -10.15 -23.04
CA TRP A 255 6.64 -10.51 -21.95
C TRP A 255 6.96 -11.92 -21.43
N GLY A 256 7.73 -12.00 -20.35
CA GLY A 256 8.15 -13.28 -19.80
C GLY A 256 8.86 -13.14 -18.46
N ARG A 257 9.41 -14.25 -17.98
CA ARG A 257 10.06 -14.30 -16.67
C ARG A 257 11.47 -13.72 -16.73
N PRO A 258 11.96 -13.02 -15.68
CA PRO A 258 13.32 -12.49 -15.66
C PRO A 258 14.40 -13.57 -15.80
N GLU A 259 14.13 -14.79 -15.33
CA GLU A 259 15.03 -15.94 -15.39
C GLU A 259 15.23 -16.47 -16.83
N GLN A 260 14.44 -15.99 -17.80
CA GLN A 260 14.43 -16.45 -19.19
C GLN A 260 14.71 -15.33 -20.20
N MET A 261 15.13 -14.17 -19.73
CA MET A 261 15.56 -13.07 -20.61
C MET A 261 16.71 -13.50 -21.52
N THR A 262 16.57 -13.21 -22.82
CA THR A 262 17.58 -13.51 -23.85
C THR A 262 18.09 -12.27 -24.57
N MET A 263 17.40 -11.13 -24.43
CA MET A 263 17.82 -9.87 -25.04
C MET A 263 19.12 -9.35 -24.41
N ALA A 264 19.84 -8.50 -25.15
CA ALA A 264 20.98 -7.78 -24.61
C ALA A 264 20.53 -6.80 -23.52
N ARG A 265 21.28 -6.73 -22.43
CA ARG A 265 21.01 -5.83 -21.29
C ARG A 265 22.18 -4.86 -21.11
N PRO A 266 22.30 -3.82 -21.96
CA PRO A 266 23.43 -2.90 -21.91
C PRO A 266 23.43 -2.09 -20.61
N CYS A 267 24.61 -1.61 -20.24
CA CYS A 267 24.76 -0.73 -19.09
C CYS A 267 25.00 0.71 -19.52
N GLN A 268 24.31 1.63 -18.85
CA GLN A 268 24.56 3.06 -19.01
C GLN A 268 25.21 3.60 -17.75
N GLU A 269 26.18 4.49 -17.94
CA GLU A 269 26.97 5.08 -16.87
C GLU A 269 26.98 6.61 -16.96
N VAL A 270 27.06 7.25 -15.80
CA VAL A 270 27.45 8.65 -15.68
C VAL A 270 28.90 8.76 -15.23
N SER A 271 29.55 9.82 -15.66
CA SER A 271 30.96 10.10 -15.39
C SER A 271 31.23 11.60 -15.39
N THR A 272 32.48 12.02 -15.15
CA THR A 272 32.82 13.45 -15.20
C THR A 272 32.64 14.08 -16.59
N SER A 273 32.68 13.28 -17.67
CA SER A 273 32.42 13.75 -19.04
C SER A 273 30.97 13.57 -19.49
N SER A 274 30.20 12.73 -18.79
CA SER A 274 28.77 12.52 -19.00
C SER A 274 28.05 12.54 -17.65
N PRO A 275 27.88 13.72 -17.05
CA PRO A 275 27.42 13.86 -15.67
C PRO A 275 25.94 13.49 -15.45
N GLY A 276 25.60 13.19 -14.20
CA GLY A 276 24.25 12.86 -13.75
C GLY A 276 24.11 13.04 -12.24
N SER A 277 23.99 14.31 -11.81
CA SER A 277 23.97 14.72 -10.40
C SER A 277 22.72 14.29 -9.66
N ASP A 278 21.59 14.16 -10.36
CA ASP A 278 20.31 13.70 -9.83
C ASP A 278 20.43 12.26 -9.32
N VAL A 279 20.74 11.31 -10.20
CA VAL A 279 20.89 9.89 -9.83
C VAL A 279 22.08 9.66 -8.90
N ALA A 280 23.20 10.36 -9.10
CA ALA A 280 24.33 10.26 -8.18
C ALA A 280 24.00 10.83 -6.78
N GLY A 281 23.29 11.96 -6.73
CA GLY A 281 22.86 12.57 -5.47
C GLY A 281 21.87 11.69 -4.70
N GLU A 282 20.88 11.14 -5.39
CA GLU A 282 19.88 10.24 -4.78
C GLU A 282 20.52 8.93 -4.30
N THR A 283 21.43 8.35 -5.09
CA THR A 283 22.18 7.16 -4.69
C THR A 283 23.06 7.44 -3.46
N ALA A 284 23.71 8.62 -3.41
CA ALA A 284 24.47 9.03 -2.24
C ALA A 284 23.58 9.22 -0.99
N ALA A 285 22.36 9.75 -1.16
CA ALA A 285 21.39 9.88 -0.07
C ALA A 285 20.98 8.50 0.48
N ALA A 286 20.65 7.54 -0.39
CA ALA A 286 20.34 6.17 0.01
C ALA A 286 21.50 5.51 0.78
N LEU A 287 22.73 5.62 0.27
CA LEU A 287 23.93 5.09 0.94
C LEU A 287 24.18 5.77 2.30
N ALA A 288 24.04 7.08 2.39
CA ALA A 288 24.24 7.82 3.63
C ALA A 288 23.21 7.42 4.72
N LEU A 289 21.93 7.30 4.35
CA LEU A 289 20.90 6.88 5.30
C LEU A 289 21.03 5.39 5.66
N GLY A 290 21.51 4.57 4.71
CA GLY A 290 21.95 3.20 4.97
C GLY A 290 23.06 3.14 6.02
N ALA A 291 24.06 4.02 5.92
CA ALA A 291 25.14 4.09 6.91
C ALA A 291 24.61 4.36 8.33
N ILE A 292 23.66 5.28 8.49
CA ILE A 292 23.03 5.59 9.78
C ILE A 292 22.28 4.37 10.32
N THR A 293 21.37 3.81 9.53
CA THR A 293 20.50 2.69 9.97
C THR A 293 21.29 1.43 10.30
N PHE A 294 22.31 1.06 9.52
CA PHE A 294 23.15 -0.11 9.81
C PHE A 294 24.13 0.12 10.97
N LYS A 295 24.58 1.36 11.21
CA LYS A 295 25.32 1.70 12.43
C LYS A 295 24.44 1.52 13.66
N ASP A 296 23.19 1.98 13.62
CA ASP A 296 22.22 1.82 14.70
C ASP A 296 21.79 0.35 14.92
N LYS A 297 21.94 -0.49 13.90
CA LYS A 297 21.81 -1.96 14.00
C LYS A 297 23.02 -2.62 14.67
N GLY A 298 24.16 -1.94 14.75
CA GLY A 298 25.44 -2.48 15.25
C GLY A 298 26.37 -3.04 14.16
N ASP A 299 26.04 -2.90 12.87
CA ASP A 299 26.93 -3.29 11.76
C ASP A 299 27.80 -2.09 11.34
N THR A 300 28.77 -1.76 12.19
CA THR A 300 29.64 -0.60 12.01
C THR A 300 30.55 -0.71 10.78
N THR A 301 30.94 -1.93 10.41
CA THR A 301 31.79 -2.18 9.23
C THR A 301 31.05 -1.85 7.95
N TYR A 302 29.82 -2.37 7.79
CA TYR A 302 29.01 -2.08 6.62
C TYR A 302 28.60 -0.61 6.58
N ALA A 303 28.23 -0.02 7.72
CA ALA A 303 27.94 1.40 7.81
C ALA A 303 29.10 2.29 7.33
N THR A 304 30.34 1.94 7.66
CA THR A 304 31.53 2.67 7.23
C THR A 304 31.75 2.57 5.71
N GLN A 305 31.50 1.40 5.13
CA GLN A 305 31.57 1.20 3.67
C GLN A 305 30.54 2.07 2.96
N LEU A 306 29.29 2.06 3.43
CA LEU A 306 28.20 2.87 2.88
C LEU A 306 28.50 4.37 2.97
N LEU A 307 28.98 4.85 4.12
CA LEU A 307 29.32 6.26 4.31
C LEU A 307 30.45 6.71 3.38
N THR A 308 31.50 5.91 3.25
CA THR A 308 32.64 6.22 2.37
C THR A 308 32.19 6.34 0.91
N ALA A 309 31.33 5.42 0.46
CA ALA A 309 30.75 5.48 -0.88
C ALA A 309 29.84 6.70 -1.05
N ALA A 310 28.97 7.00 -0.07
CA ALA A 310 28.08 8.15 -0.09
C ALA A 310 28.83 9.48 -0.20
N GLU A 311 29.87 9.69 0.61
CA GLU A 311 30.66 10.92 0.61
C GLU A 311 31.37 11.13 -0.74
N SER A 312 32.00 10.07 -1.27
CA SER A 312 32.68 10.15 -2.57
C SER A 312 31.72 10.38 -3.74
N LEU A 313 30.55 9.73 -3.72
CA LEU A 313 29.53 9.87 -4.75
C LEU A 313 28.84 11.24 -4.69
N TYR A 314 28.57 11.76 -3.49
CA TYR A 314 28.05 13.10 -3.31
C TYR A 314 29.03 14.18 -3.78
N ALA A 315 30.34 14.00 -3.49
CA ALA A 315 31.38 14.88 -4.01
C ALA A 315 31.40 14.88 -5.55
N PHE A 316 31.26 13.71 -6.18
CA PHE A 316 31.08 13.59 -7.63
C PHE A 316 29.84 14.37 -8.11
N ALA A 317 28.67 14.09 -7.53
CA ALA A 317 27.40 14.73 -7.90
C ALA A 317 27.46 16.26 -7.80
N LYS A 318 28.05 16.80 -6.73
CA LYS A 318 28.19 18.24 -6.48
C LYS A 318 29.15 18.92 -7.48
N SER A 319 30.22 18.24 -7.86
CA SER A 319 31.26 18.76 -8.77
C SER A 319 30.82 18.76 -10.24
N SER A 320 29.78 18.03 -10.58
CA SER A 320 29.40 17.66 -11.95
C SER A 320 27.92 17.98 -12.24
N ARG A 321 27.48 19.22 -11.96
CA ARG A 321 26.06 19.65 -11.98
C ARG A 321 25.38 19.45 -13.36
N PHE A 322 24.62 18.37 -13.51
CA PHE A 322 23.81 18.08 -14.71
C PHE A 322 22.71 17.05 -14.40
N VAL A 323 21.62 17.04 -15.18
CA VAL A 323 20.48 16.12 -15.03
C VAL A 323 20.67 14.89 -15.94
N ALA A 324 20.71 13.68 -15.37
CA ALA A 324 20.89 12.43 -16.12
C ALA A 324 19.70 12.07 -17.01
N LEU A 325 18.49 12.52 -16.65
CA LEU A 325 17.23 12.21 -17.36
C LEU A 325 17.23 12.60 -18.85
N ASN A 326 18.14 13.48 -19.30
CA ASN A 326 18.27 13.81 -20.73
C ASN A 326 18.94 12.72 -21.58
N LYS A 327 19.36 11.59 -20.98
CA LYS A 327 20.04 10.49 -21.68
C LYS A 327 19.39 9.11 -21.49
N VAL A 328 18.46 9.00 -20.54
CA VAL A 328 17.68 7.78 -20.31
C VAL A 328 16.51 7.80 -21.30
N LYS A 329 16.54 6.90 -22.28
CA LYS A 329 15.33 6.59 -23.05
C LYS A 329 14.48 5.66 -22.18
N MET A 330 13.38 6.20 -21.66
CA MET A 330 12.27 5.40 -21.15
C MET A 330 11.54 4.76 -22.32
#